data_AF-Q1JYR7-F1
#
_entry.id   AF-Q1JYR7-F1
#
_cell.length_a   1.000
_cell.length_b   1.000
_cell.length_c   1.000
_cell.angle_alpha   90.00
_cell.angle_beta   90.00
_cell.angle_gamma   90.00
#
_symmetry.space_group_name_H-M   'P 1'
#
loop_
_entity.id
_entity.type
_entity.pdbx_description
1 polymer ?
#
loop_
_entity_poly.entity_id
_entity_poly.type
_entity_poly.pdbx_seq_one_letter_code
_entity_poly.pdbx_strand_id
1 'polypeptide(L)'
;MMPEPVCGHCRAKRPNLHCFHENAYKGKFQVVRCLLCGWQISRYVPSKKYNAAWRRQLLLTFRAEMEESRQEASEFTDLWRGRHF
;
A
#
# COMPACT_ATOMS: atom_id res chain seq x y z
N MET A 1 1.20 -22.71 9.01
CA MET A 1 2.44 -22.39 8.25
C MET A 1 2.12 -21.31 7.24
N MET A 2 2.96 -20.28 7.09
CA MET A 2 2.77 -19.28 6.04
C MET A 2 3.04 -19.94 4.67
N PRO A 3 2.23 -19.67 3.63
CA PRO A 3 2.46 -20.24 2.30
C PRO A 3 3.83 -19.82 1.78
N GLU A 4 4.54 -20.76 1.15
CA GLU A 4 5.84 -20.46 0.56
C GLU A 4 5.69 -19.47 -0.60
N PRO A 5 6.60 -18.49 -0.73
CA PRO A 5 6.53 -17.53 -1.82
C PRO A 5 6.74 -18.24 -3.16
N VAL A 6 5.84 -17.95 -4.10
CA VAL A 6 5.89 -18.42 -5.50
C VAL A 6 5.82 -17.23 -6.44
N CYS A 7 6.50 -17.31 -7.58
CA CYS A 7 6.37 -16.29 -8.62
C CYS A 7 4.92 -16.25 -9.15
N GLY A 8 4.28 -15.08 -9.15
CA GLY A 8 2.93 -14.92 -9.69
C GLY A 8 2.84 -15.13 -11.21
N HIS A 9 3.97 -15.06 -11.94
CA HIS A 9 4.01 -15.17 -13.39
C HIS A 9 4.36 -16.59 -13.87
N CYS A 10 5.55 -17.09 -13.53
CA CYS A 10 6.02 -18.42 -13.98
C CYS A 10 5.89 -19.52 -12.93
N ARG A 11 5.31 -19.24 -11.75
CA ARG A 11 5.16 -20.18 -10.62
C ARG A 11 6.47 -20.80 -10.11
N ALA A 12 7.60 -20.16 -10.41
CA ALA A 12 8.90 -20.57 -9.91
C ALA A 12 8.94 -20.53 -8.36
N LYS A 13 9.59 -21.54 -7.79
CA LYS A 13 9.76 -21.73 -6.34
C LYS A 13 10.93 -20.92 -5.78
N ARG A 14 11.07 -20.93 -4.45
CA ARG A 14 12.10 -20.25 -3.64
C ARG A 14 13.51 -20.14 -4.23
N PRO A 15 14.13 -21.20 -4.80
CA PRO A 15 15.50 -21.10 -5.33
C PRO A 15 15.65 -20.05 -6.44
N ASN A 16 14.56 -19.75 -7.15
CA ASN A 16 14.51 -18.80 -8.25
C ASN A 16 13.91 -17.44 -7.83
N LEU A 17 13.69 -17.22 -6.54
CA LEU A 17 13.16 -15.99 -5.97
C LEU A 17 14.23 -15.32 -5.11
N HIS A 18 14.64 -14.13 -5.52
CA HIS A 18 15.59 -13.29 -4.79
C HIS A 18 14.83 -12.25 -3.96
N CYS A 19 15.01 -12.28 -2.64
CA CYS A 19 14.40 -11.34 -1.71
C CYS A 19 15.44 -10.34 -1.20
N PHE A 20 15.21 -9.04 -1.40
CA PHE A 20 16.11 -7.98 -0.97
C PHE A 20 15.33 -6.78 -0.42
N HIS A 21 16.04 -5.81 0.16
CA HIS A 21 15.42 -4.59 0.68
C HIS A 21 15.92 -3.37 -0.06
N GLU A 22 14.99 -2.49 -0.44
CA GLU A 22 15.30 -1.20 -1.05
C GLU A 22 14.91 -0.07 -0.09
N ASN A 23 15.79 0.92 0.04
CA ASN A 23 15.48 2.16 0.74
C ASN A 23 14.98 3.16 -0.30
N ALA A 24 13.74 3.62 -0.17
CA ALA A 24 13.18 4.70 -0.96
C ALA A 24 12.97 5.94 -0.09
N TYR A 25 12.74 7.09 -0.72
CA TYR A 25 12.59 8.42 -0.08
C TYR A 25 11.62 8.45 1.13
N LYS A 26 10.66 7.52 1.21
CA LYS A 26 9.64 7.45 2.27
C LYS A 26 9.63 6.15 3.10
N GLY A 27 10.65 5.30 2.96
CA GLY A 27 10.82 4.14 3.84
C GLY A 27 11.47 2.92 3.19
N LYS A 28 11.34 1.77 3.87
CA LYS A 28 11.98 0.52 3.48
C LYS A 28 10.99 -0.40 2.79
N PHE A 29 11.34 -0.88 1.62
CA PHE A 29 10.56 -1.85 0.87
C PHE A 29 11.28 -3.20 0.89
N GLN A 30 10.53 -4.28 1.08
CA GLN A 30 10.99 -5.63 0.79
C GLN A 30 10.55 -5.98 -0.62
N VAL A 31 11.52 -6.31 -1.45
CA VAL A 31 11.33 -6.65 -2.86
C VAL A 31 11.62 -8.12 -3.05
N VAL A 32 10.73 -8.81 -3.76
CA VAL A 32 10.91 -10.19 -4.21
C VAL A 32 10.95 -10.17 -5.72
N ARG A 33 12.05 -10.65 -6.30
CA ARG A 33 12.28 -10.72 -7.75
C ARG A 33 12.48 -12.16 -8.19
N CYS A 34 11.80 -12.57 -9.25
CA CYS A 34 12.04 -13.85 -9.91
C CYS A 34 13.24 -13.74 -10.85
N LEU A 35 14.21 -14.63 -10.69
CA LEU A 35 15.42 -14.68 -11.51
C LEU A 35 15.18 -15.27 -12.91
N LEU A 36 14.08 -16.01 -13.10
CA LEU A 36 13.77 -16.65 -14.39
C LEU A 36 13.04 -15.73 -15.36
N CYS A 37 12.02 -15.01 -14.88
CA CYS A 37 11.16 -14.18 -15.73
C CYS A 37 11.21 -12.68 -15.41
N GLY A 38 12.00 -12.27 -14.42
CA GLY A 38 12.11 -10.86 -14.01
C GLY A 38 10.92 -10.32 -13.22
N TRP A 39 9.84 -11.09 -13.03
CA TRP A 39 8.68 -10.69 -12.24
C TRP A 39 9.10 -10.18 -10.85
N GLN A 40 8.52 -9.06 -10.42
CA GLN A 40 8.87 -8.40 -9.17
C GLN A 40 7.63 -7.98 -8.39
N ILE A 41 7.69 -8.13 -7.08
CA ILE A 41 6.72 -7.55 -6.14
C ILE A 41 7.46 -6.80 -5.04
N SER A 42 7.02 -5.58 -4.75
CA SER A 42 7.54 -4.73 -3.68
C SER A 42 6.48 -4.56 -2.60
N ARG A 43 6.82 -4.87 -1.35
CA ARG A 43 5.97 -4.65 -0.19
C ARG A 43 6.60 -3.64 0.74
N TYR A 44 5.85 -2.61 1.12
CA TYR A 44 6.31 -1.67 2.16
C TYR A 44 6.49 -2.41 3.48
N VAL A 45 7.69 -2.30 4.07
CA VAL A 45 7.98 -2.84 5.40
C VAL A 45 8.05 -1.67 6.37
N PRO A 46 7.06 -1.51 7.26
CA PRO A 46 7.12 -0.50 8.29
C PRO A 46 8.37 -0.73 9.13
N SER A 47 9.33 0.19 9.10
CA SER A 47 10.50 0.08 9.96
C SER A 47 10.02 0.20 11.42
N LYS A 48 10.55 -0.66 12.31
CA LYS A 48 10.27 -0.56 13.76
C LYS A 48 10.68 0.80 14.36
N LYS A 49 11.50 1.58 13.65
CA LYS A 49 11.99 2.91 14.07
C LYS A 49 11.00 4.05 13.79
N TYR A 50 9.99 3.87 12.95
CA TYR A 50 8.97 4.90 12.77
C TYR A 50 7.94 4.80 13.91
N ASN A 51 8.23 5.59 14.94
CA ASN A 51 7.50 5.80 16.19
C ASN A 51 5.98 5.73 16.02
N ALA A 52 5.29 5.25 17.05
CA ALA A 52 3.83 5.28 17.16
C ALA A 52 3.24 6.67 16.80
N ALA A 53 3.99 7.74 17.04
CA ALA A 53 3.68 9.11 16.62
C ALA A 53 3.52 9.29 15.10
N TRP A 54 4.42 8.71 14.28
CA TRP A 54 4.32 8.79 12.82
C TRP A 54 3.17 7.95 12.28
N ARG A 55 2.94 6.76 12.86
CA ARG A 55 1.76 5.94 12.54
C ARG A 55 0.46 6.67 12.90
N ARG A 56 0.43 7.35 14.06
CA ARG A 56 -0.70 8.16 14.49
C ARG A 56 -0.92 9.34 13.54
N GLN A 57 0.13 10.04 13.14
CA GLN A 57 0.04 11.15 12.18
C GLN A 57 -0.55 10.68 10.85
N LEU A 58 -0.05 9.56 10.30
CA LEU A 58 -0.58 8.97 9.07
C LEU A 58 -2.05 8.60 9.16
N LEU A 59 -2.47 7.98 10.26
CA LEU A 59 -3.88 7.63 10.48
C LEU A 59 -4.78 8.87 10.62
N LEU A 60 -4.27 9.94 11.24
CA LEU A 60 -5.00 11.20 11.37
C LEU A 60 -5.15 11.91 10.02
N THR A 61 -4.08 11.98 9.22
CA THR A 61 -4.12 12.53 7.86
C THR A 61 -5.11 11.75 6.98
N PHE A 62 -5.01 10.42 6.98
CA PHE A 62 -5.93 9.58 6.20
C PHE A 62 -7.40 9.75 6.63
N ARG A 63 -7.66 9.89 7.94
CA ARG A 63 -9.01 10.14 8.46
C ARG A 63 -9.55 11.50 8.01
N ALA A 64 -8.71 12.53 7.97
CA ALA A 64 -9.10 13.86 7.51
C ALA A 64 -9.46 13.85 6.02
N GLU A 65 -8.61 13.24 5.18
CA GLU A 65 -8.87 13.10 3.73
C GLU A 65 -10.17 12.34 3.43
N MET A 66 -10.47 11.29 4.21
CA MET A 66 -11.72 10.52 4.08
C MET A 66 -12.95 11.31 4.52
N GLU A 67 -12.83 12.16 5.56
CA GLU A 67 -13.93 13.00 6.02
C GLU A 67 -14.21 14.14 5.03
N GLU A 68 -13.16 14.75 4.48
CA GLU A 68 -13.26 15.75 3.41
C GLU A 68 -13.94 15.16 2.16
N SER A 69 -13.49 13.98 1.71
CA SER A 69 -14.13 13.25 0.60
C SER A 69 -15.60 12.91 0.89
N ARG A 70 -15.95 12.63 2.14
CA ARG A 70 -17.33 12.36 2.56
C ARG A 70 -18.18 13.64 2.54
N GLN A 71 -17.62 14.77 2.96
CA GLN A 71 -18.28 16.07 2.93
C GLN A 71 -18.51 16.52 1.48
N GLU A 72 -17.51 16.43 0.62
CA GLU A 72 -17.64 16.73 -0.81
C GLU A 72 -18.73 15.87 -1.47
N ALA A 73 -18.78 14.56 -1.14
CA ALA A 73 -19.83 13.67 -1.63
C ALA A 73 -21.23 14.08 -1.11
N SER A 74 -21.34 14.53 0.15
CA SER A 74 -22.59 15.03 0.73
C SER A 74 -23.06 16.31 0.04
N GLU A 75 -22.18 17.30 -0.11
CA GLU A 75 -22.48 18.56 -0.79
C GLU A 75 -22.89 18.33 -2.24
N PHE A 76 -22.21 17.41 -2.93
CA PHE A 76 -22.61 16.99 -4.26
C PHE A 76 -24.02 16.38 -4.25
N THR A 77 -24.33 15.46 -3.34
CA THR A 77 -25.69 14.90 -3.26
C THR A 77 -26.75 15.95 -2.92
N ASP A 78 -26.44 16.96 -2.12
CA ASP A 78 -27.36 18.04 -1.77
C ASP A 78 -27.61 18.98 -2.95
N LEU A 79 -26.58 19.30 -3.75
CA LEU A 79 -26.72 20.03 -5.01
C LEU A 79 -27.59 19.29 -6.03
N TRP A 80 -27.49 17.96 -6.07
CA TRP A 80 -28.34 17.12 -6.92
C TRP A 80 -29.79 17.03 -6.39
N ARG A 81 -29.99 17.01 -5.07
CA ARG A 81 -31.34 17.06 -4.46
C ARG A 81 -32.01 18.43 -4.62
N GLY A 82 -31.25 19.52 -4.64
CA GLY A 82 -31.76 20.89 -4.79
C GLY A 82 -32.08 21.34 -6.23
N ARG A 83 -31.74 20.55 -7.26
CA ARG A 83 -32.03 20.83 -8.68
C ARG A 83 -33.26 20.12 -9.25
N HIS A 84 -33.99 19.37 -8.42
CA HIS A 84 -35.21 18.67 -8.79
C HIS A 84 -36.41 19.13 -7.94
N PHE A 85 -36.72 20.42 -7.96
CA PHE A 85 -38.04 20.96 -7.64
C PHE A 85 -38.36 22.13 -8.57
#